data_AF-A0A3D2Q6D4-F1
#
_entry.id   AF-A0A3D2Q6D4-F1
#
_cell.length_a   1.000
_cell.length_b   1.000
_cell.length_c   1.000
_cell.angle_alpha   90.00
_cell.angle_beta   90.00
_cell.angle_gamma   90.00
#
_symmetry.space_group_name_H-M   'P 1'
#
loop_
_entity.id
_entity.type
_entity.pdbx_description
1 polymer ?
#
loop_
_entity_poly.entity_id
_entity_poly.type
_entity_poly.pdbx_seq_one_letter_code
_entity_poly.pdbx_strand_id
1 'polypeptide(L)'
;TDDELVEEGYAKRDLALGALVTFYHLHLERALGNLSLQKRRILIAHPQREEKIPFDLFPGLEECHYQALLHFLQTEKWPFTPFGLFQLIKRSQPFPDPTLIEAFSHSAELQSLITLFKESGMQIALGPLVQMITQGDWEILQNFYSQQRLLPDLTPQRRRTLILEYLKERSPLAARIFIEADADFSSKRLSDEQILLLFDLYPAQTSFLEAFAKQILISPRSDSVWKRASSTLGKALPSSEQPEEILKADDTYTVQEGDSLWKIARKCRTTVDALKESNHLESDRLRPNMILKLTPPRS
;
A
#
# COMPACT_ATOMS: atom_id res chain seq x y z
N THR A 1 -45.27 -3.97 2.83
CA THR A 1 -46.25 -3.38 3.77
C THR A 1 -45.66 -3.50 5.15
N ASP A 2 -45.00 -2.46 5.66
CA ASP A 2 -44.12 -2.56 6.84
C ASP A 2 -43.91 -1.18 7.52
N ASP A 3 -45.00 -0.46 7.80
CA ASP A 3 -44.98 0.65 8.77
C ASP A 3 -45.05 0.14 10.23
N GLU A 4 -44.84 -1.17 10.45
CA GLU A 4 -44.75 -1.74 11.79
C GLU A 4 -43.54 -1.14 12.52
N LEU A 5 -43.83 -0.44 13.61
CA LEU A 5 -42.84 0.14 14.50
C LEU A 5 -42.21 -0.95 15.37
N VAL A 6 -40.90 -0.91 15.53
CA VAL A 6 -40.13 -1.75 16.46
C VAL A 6 -40.04 -1.05 17.83
N GLU A 7 -39.64 -1.75 18.89
CA GLU A 7 -39.64 -1.30 20.31
C GLU A 7 -38.98 0.08 20.56
N GLU A 8 -38.15 0.59 19.66
CA GLU A 8 -37.49 1.91 19.77
C GLU A 8 -38.16 3.03 18.93
N GLY A 9 -39.32 2.78 18.32
CA GLY A 9 -40.08 3.77 17.54
C GLY A 9 -39.63 3.96 16.09
N TYR A 10 -38.76 3.09 15.58
CA TYR A 10 -38.34 3.08 14.16
C TYR A 10 -39.14 2.06 13.35
N ALA A 11 -39.41 2.35 12.08
CA ALA A 11 -40.06 1.39 11.20
C ALA A 11 -39.08 0.27 10.82
N LYS A 12 -39.59 -0.95 10.62
CA LYS A 12 -38.77 -2.10 10.18
C LYS A 12 -37.95 -1.80 8.93
N ARG A 13 -38.51 -1.03 7.98
CA ARG A 13 -37.82 -0.61 6.75
C ARG A 13 -36.60 0.28 7.00
N ASP A 14 -36.66 1.16 8.00
CA ASP A 14 -35.55 2.06 8.35
C ASP A 14 -34.38 1.25 8.92
N LEU A 15 -34.70 0.27 9.78
CA LEU A 15 -33.72 -0.68 10.32
C LEU A 15 -33.12 -1.56 9.21
N ALA A 16 -33.93 -2.07 8.29
CA ALA A 16 -33.46 -2.89 7.18
C ALA A 16 -32.50 -2.12 6.27
N LEU A 17 -32.84 -0.86 5.93
CA LEU A 17 -31.96 0.01 5.17
C LEU A 17 -30.66 0.31 5.92
N GLY A 18 -30.76 0.62 7.22
CA GLY A 18 -29.60 0.84 8.06
C GLY A 18 -28.66 -0.36 8.09
N ALA A 19 -29.21 -1.59 8.10
CA ALA A 19 -28.42 -2.81 8.01
C ALA A 19 -27.74 -2.97 6.65
N LEU A 20 -28.44 -2.71 5.54
CA LEU A 20 -27.87 -2.75 4.19
C LEU A 20 -26.71 -1.76 4.01
N VAL A 21 -26.83 -0.56 4.56
CA VAL A 21 -25.77 0.46 4.48
C VAL A 21 -24.61 0.12 5.42
N THR A 22 -24.91 -0.20 6.68
CA THR A 22 -23.88 -0.38 7.72
C THR A 22 -23.07 -1.67 7.52
N PHE A 23 -23.74 -2.78 7.19
CA PHE A 23 -23.11 -4.11 7.16
C PHE A 23 -22.86 -4.65 5.75
N TYR A 24 -23.64 -4.19 4.76
CA TYR A 24 -23.51 -4.63 3.37
C TYR A 24 -22.97 -3.51 2.46
N HIS A 25 -22.67 -2.33 3.00
CA HIS A 25 -22.05 -1.23 2.28
C HIS A 25 -22.83 -0.80 1.02
N LEU A 26 -24.16 -0.83 1.09
CA LEU A 26 -25.06 -0.33 0.04
C LEU A 26 -24.75 1.14 -0.32
N HIS A 27 -24.67 1.45 -1.61
CA HIS A 27 -24.41 2.81 -2.09
C HIS A 27 -25.67 3.68 -2.09
N LEU A 28 -26.12 4.07 -0.91
CA LEU A 28 -27.37 4.81 -0.71
C LEU A 28 -27.46 6.10 -1.54
N GLU A 29 -26.39 6.89 -1.59
CA GLU A 29 -26.37 8.16 -2.36
C GLU A 29 -26.62 7.94 -3.85
N ARG A 30 -26.01 6.91 -4.45
CA ARG A 30 -26.21 6.58 -5.86
C ARG A 30 -27.64 6.07 -6.11
N ALA A 31 -28.18 5.28 -5.19
CA ALA A 31 -29.55 4.77 -5.27
C ALA A 31 -30.61 5.90 -5.22
N LEU A 32 -30.31 6.98 -4.48
CA LEU A 32 -31.24 8.09 -4.24
C LEU A 32 -30.85 9.38 -5.00
N GLY A 33 -29.97 9.31 -6.01
CA GLY A 33 -29.62 10.46 -6.84
C GLY A 33 -28.88 11.59 -6.11
N ASN A 34 -27.99 11.24 -5.18
CA ASN A 34 -27.21 12.15 -4.33
C ASN A 34 -28.07 13.08 -3.45
N LEU A 35 -29.25 12.61 -3.05
CA LEU A 35 -30.09 13.31 -2.09
C LEU A 35 -29.35 13.51 -0.75
N SER A 36 -29.45 14.71 -0.18
CA SER A 36 -28.95 14.97 1.17
C SER A 36 -29.86 14.31 2.20
N LEU A 37 -29.39 13.26 2.85
CA LEU A 37 -30.17 12.49 3.82
C LEU A 37 -29.83 12.91 5.24
N GLN A 38 -30.86 13.04 6.08
CA GLN A 38 -30.63 13.10 7.53
C GLN A 38 -30.15 11.74 8.01
N LYS A 39 -28.92 11.72 8.52
CA LYS A 39 -28.26 10.53 9.06
C LYS A 39 -28.28 10.58 10.58
N ARG A 40 -28.87 9.58 11.22
CA ARG A 40 -28.84 9.41 12.67
C ARG A 40 -28.02 8.18 13.03
N ARG A 41 -26.90 8.38 13.73
CA ARG A 41 -26.06 7.29 14.22
C ARG A 41 -26.52 6.83 15.60
N ILE A 42 -26.81 5.55 15.74
CA ILE A 42 -27.09 4.89 17.02
C ILE A 42 -26.03 3.83 17.30
N LEU A 43 -25.99 3.33 18.55
CA LEU A 43 -25.06 2.28 18.97
C LEU A 43 -25.85 1.04 19.33
N ILE A 44 -25.68 -0.05 18.56
CA ILE A 44 -26.39 -1.30 18.78
C ILE A 44 -25.48 -2.25 19.58
N ALA A 45 -26.04 -2.88 20.61
CA ALA A 45 -25.35 -3.90 21.38
C ALA A 45 -25.29 -5.21 20.57
N HIS A 46 -24.13 -5.83 20.51
CA HIS A 46 -23.97 -7.14 19.90
C HIS A 46 -23.95 -8.21 21.00
N PRO A 47 -24.76 -9.29 20.93
CA PRO A 47 -24.89 -10.27 22.02
C PRO A 47 -23.57 -10.93 22.45
N GLN A 48 -22.58 -10.96 21.56
CA GLN A 48 -21.29 -11.62 21.76
C GLN A 48 -20.10 -10.65 21.77
N ARG A 49 -20.32 -9.32 21.76
CA ARG A 49 -19.24 -8.33 21.85
C ARG A 49 -19.57 -7.28 22.89
N GLU A 50 -18.61 -6.94 23.73
CA GLU A 50 -18.74 -5.85 24.70
C GLU A 50 -18.82 -4.48 24.02
N GLU A 51 -18.17 -4.33 22.86
CA GLU A 51 -18.19 -3.10 22.08
C GLU A 51 -19.51 -2.93 21.33
N LYS A 52 -20.12 -1.75 21.48
CA LYS A 52 -21.31 -1.36 20.72
C LYS A 52 -20.93 -1.01 19.29
N ILE A 53 -21.76 -1.43 18.34
CA ILE A 53 -21.52 -1.22 16.92
C ILE A 53 -22.24 0.07 16.48
N PRO A 54 -21.56 1.01 15.79
CA PRO A 54 -22.22 2.15 15.18
C PRO A 54 -23.14 1.69 14.07
N PHE A 55 -24.39 2.14 14.11
CA PHE A 55 -25.42 1.79 13.14
C PHE A 55 -26.10 3.06 12.65
N ASP A 56 -26.14 3.21 11.33
CA ASP A 56 -26.62 4.43 10.69
C ASP A 56 -28.07 4.26 10.24
N LEU A 57 -28.95 5.12 10.75
CA LEU A 57 -30.36 5.22 10.39
C LEU A 57 -30.60 6.44 9.49
N PHE A 58 -31.58 6.30 8.61
CA PHE A 58 -31.96 7.33 7.64
C PHE A 58 -33.45 7.66 7.79
N PRO A 59 -33.85 8.34 8.88
CA PRO A 59 -35.24 8.73 9.08
C PRO A 59 -35.69 9.74 8.02
N GLY A 60 -36.99 9.74 7.74
CA GLY A 60 -37.61 10.73 6.83
C GLY A 60 -37.58 10.34 5.35
N LEU A 61 -37.29 9.08 5.02
CA LEU A 61 -37.47 8.57 3.66
C LEU A 61 -38.96 8.34 3.36
N GLU A 62 -39.45 9.02 2.33
CA GLU A 62 -40.77 8.77 1.74
C GLU A 62 -40.82 7.49 0.89
N GLU A 63 -42.04 7.03 0.58
CA GLU A 63 -42.27 5.81 -0.22
C GLU A 63 -41.60 5.85 -1.61
N CYS A 64 -41.53 7.03 -2.25
CA CYS A 64 -40.85 7.19 -3.53
C CYS A 64 -39.34 6.86 -3.44
N HIS A 65 -38.69 7.15 -2.31
CA HIS A 65 -37.29 6.82 -2.09
C HIS A 65 -37.10 5.31 -1.91
N TYR A 66 -38.03 4.66 -1.21
CA TYR A 66 -38.01 3.20 -1.06
C TYR A 66 -38.20 2.49 -2.41
N GLN A 67 -39.09 3.01 -3.26
CA GLN A 67 -39.26 2.51 -4.62
C GLN A 67 -38.00 2.70 -5.47
N ALA A 68 -37.33 3.85 -5.38
CA ALA A 68 -36.06 4.09 -6.04
C ALA A 68 -34.96 3.12 -5.54
N LEU A 69 -34.90 2.86 -4.24
CA LEU A 69 -33.96 1.89 -3.64
C LEU A 69 -34.20 0.47 -4.14
N LEU A 70 -35.46 0.03 -4.17
CA LEU A 70 -35.81 -1.29 -4.68
C LEU A 70 -35.47 -1.42 -6.16
N HIS A 71 -35.77 -0.39 -6.96
CA HIS A 71 -35.39 -0.37 -8.36
C HIS A 71 -33.87 -0.46 -8.54
N PHE A 72 -33.10 0.32 -7.78
CA PHE A 72 -31.64 0.28 -7.80
C PHE A 72 -31.09 -1.11 -7.46
N LEU A 73 -31.59 -1.73 -6.39
CA LEU A 73 -31.20 -3.08 -5.98
C LEU A 73 -31.55 -4.17 -7.00
N GLN A 74 -32.62 -3.99 -7.77
CA GLN A 74 -33.05 -4.94 -8.80
C GLN A 74 -32.31 -4.78 -10.13
N THR A 75 -31.78 -3.59 -10.41
CA THR A 75 -31.16 -3.24 -11.70
C THR A 75 -29.65 -3.27 -11.67
N GLU A 76 -29.04 -2.89 -10.55
CA GLU A 76 -27.59 -2.84 -10.41
C GLU A 76 -27.03 -4.18 -9.94
N LYS A 77 -26.09 -4.73 -10.72
CA LYS A 77 -25.39 -5.97 -10.35
C LYS A 77 -24.55 -5.77 -9.07
N TRP A 78 -23.98 -4.59 -8.90
CA TRP A 78 -23.04 -4.26 -7.81
C TRP A 78 -23.46 -2.96 -7.11
N PRO A 79 -24.54 -2.97 -6.30
CA PRO A 79 -25.12 -1.77 -5.69
C PRO A 79 -24.29 -1.26 -4.48
N PHE A 80 -22.98 -1.48 -4.45
CA PHE A 80 -22.14 -1.25 -3.29
C PHE A 80 -21.25 -0.01 -3.43
N THR A 81 -20.87 0.57 -2.30
CA THR A 81 -19.84 1.62 -2.24
C THR A 81 -18.48 1.08 -2.68
N PRO A 82 -17.51 1.95 -3.06
CA PRO A 82 -16.15 1.51 -3.38
C PRO A 82 -15.53 0.60 -2.30
N PHE A 83 -15.75 0.90 -1.01
CA PHE A 83 -15.31 0.07 0.10
C PHE A 83 -16.01 -1.31 0.10
N GLY A 84 -17.33 -1.34 -0.12
CA GLY A 84 -18.08 -2.58 -0.24
C GLY A 84 -17.59 -3.46 -1.40
N LEU A 85 -17.35 -2.86 -2.57
CA LEU A 85 -16.77 -3.55 -3.73
C LEU A 85 -15.38 -4.10 -3.40
N PHE A 86 -14.52 -3.29 -2.76
CA PHE A 86 -13.20 -3.70 -2.31
C PHE A 86 -13.26 -4.93 -1.37
N GLN A 87 -14.13 -4.90 -0.37
CA GLN A 87 -14.30 -6.02 0.56
C GLN A 87 -14.81 -7.29 -0.15
N LEU A 88 -15.77 -7.14 -1.08
CA LEU A 88 -16.27 -8.25 -1.87
C LEU A 88 -15.18 -8.85 -2.74
N ILE A 89 -14.34 -8.03 -3.39
CA ILE A 89 -13.19 -8.52 -4.17
C ILE A 89 -12.23 -9.27 -3.26
N LYS A 90 -11.85 -8.68 -2.11
CA LYS A 90 -10.92 -9.29 -1.12
C LYS A 90 -11.42 -10.66 -0.65
N ARG A 91 -12.74 -10.80 -0.39
CA ARG A 91 -13.37 -12.07 0.01
C ARG A 91 -13.52 -13.09 -1.13
N SER A 92 -13.50 -12.63 -2.38
CA SER A 92 -13.67 -13.47 -3.57
C SER A 92 -12.34 -13.90 -4.20
N GLN A 93 -11.21 -13.56 -3.58
CA GLN A 93 -9.89 -13.99 -4.03
C GLN A 93 -9.77 -15.54 -3.97
N PRO A 94 -9.00 -16.16 -4.90
CA PRO A 94 -8.12 -15.55 -5.89
C PRO A 94 -8.79 -15.20 -7.24
N PHE A 95 -10.09 -15.49 -7.42
CA PHE A 95 -10.79 -15.36 -8.71
C PHE A 95 -12.07 -14.52 -8.58
N PRO A 96 -11.96 -13.21 -8.33
CA PRO A 96 -13.13 -12.33 -8.31
C PRO A 96 -13.80 -12.22 -9.69
N ASP A 97 -15.12 -11.99 -9.71
CA ASP A 97 -15.90 -11.77 -10.94
C ASP A 97 -15.31 -10.57 -11.73
N PRO A 98 -15.02 -10.72 -13.04
CA PRO A 98 -14.46 -9.65 -13.86
C PRO A 98 -15.30 -8.36 -13.86
N THR A 99 -16.63 -8.48 -13.84
CA THR A 99 -17.54 -7.33 -13.80
C THR A 99 -17.54 -6.63 -12.44
N LEU A 100 -17.17 -7.33 -11.37
CA LEU A 100 -16.97 -6.73 -10.05
C LEU A 100 -15.70 -5.87 -10.04
N ILE A 101 -14.62 -6.38 -10.66
CA ILE A 101 -13.39 -5.62 -10.87
C ILE A 101 -13.67 -4.38 -11.72
N GLU A 102 -14.43 -4.53 -12.80
CA GLU A 102 -14.84 -3.42 -13.67
C GLU A 102 -15.65 -2.38 -12.90
N ALA A 103 -16.65 -2.80 -12.11
CA ALA A 103 -17.42 -1.89 -11.27
C ALA A 103 -16.53 -1.11 -10.28
N PHE A 104 -15.58 -1.79 -9.63
CA PHE A 104 -14.62 -1.14 -8.73
C PHE A 104 -13.67 -0.18 -9.46
N SER A 105 -13.34 -0.47 -10.72
CA SER A 105 -12.49 0.38 -11.55
C SER A 105 -13.05 1.78 -11.75
N HIS A 106 -14.37 1.96 -11.69
CA HIS A 106 -15.01 3.27 -11.80
C HIS A 106 -14.97 4.09 -10.50
N SER A 107 -14.50 3.53 -9.39
CA SER A 107 -14.32 4.29 -8.15
C SER A 107 -13.28 5.39 -8.30
N ALA A 108 -13.48 6.52 -7.62
CA ALA A 108 -12.56 7.66 -7.69
C ALA A 108 -11.19 7.30 -7.10
N GLU A 109 -11.17 6.44 -6.08
CA GLU A 109 -9.97 5.90 -5.45
C GLU A 109 -9.10 5.14 -6.44
N LEU A 110 -9.69 4.17 -7.17
CA LEU A 110 -8.95 3.36 -8.13
C LEU A 110 -8.59 4.18 -9.38
N GLN A 111 -9.45 5.08 -9.85
CA GLN A 111 -9.12 5.99 -10.94
C GLN A 111 -7.92 6.88 -10.60
N SER A 112 -7.90 7.45 -9.39
CA SER A 112 -6.75 8.24 -8.91
C SER A 112 -5.46 7.44 -8.91
N LEU A 113 -5.54 6.17 -8.53
CA LEU A 113 -4.39 5.27 -8.55
C LEU A 113 -3.93 4.96 -9.98
N ILE A 114 -4.85 4.61 -10.88
CA ILE A 114 -4.55 4.37 -12.30
C ILE A 114 -3.88 5.59 -12.91
N THR A 115 -4.38 6.80 -12.63
CA THR A 115 -3.77 8.06 -13.07
C THR A 115 -2.35 8.21 -12.55
N LEU A 116 -2.09 7.97 -11.26
CA LEU A 116 -0.72 8.04 -10.71
C LEU A 116 0.25 7.11 -11.46
N PHE A 117 -0.14 5.86 -11.67
CA PHE A 117 0.72 4.90 -12.36
C PHE A 117 1.02 5.37 -13.79
N LYS A 118 -0.03 5.73 -14.54
CA LYS A 118 0.08 6.20 -15.92
C LYS A 118 0.98 7.44 -16.04
N GLU A 119 0.72 8.47 -15.24
CA GLU A 119 1.40 9.77 -15.33
C GLU A 119 2.84 9.70 -14.78
N SER A 120 3.14 8.75 -13.89
CA SER A 120 4.51 8.43 -13.49
C SER A 120 5.26 7.52 -14.47
N GLY A 121 4.69 7.26 -15.65
CA GLY A 121 5.32 6.52 -16.74
C GLY A 121 5.25 5.00 -16.61
N MET A 122 4.28 4.46 -15.86
CA MET A 122 4.13 3.02 -15.65
C MET A 122 2.71 2.56 -15.99
N GLN A 123 2.59 1.59 -16.90
CA GLN A 123 1.30 0.98 -17.22
C GLN A 123 1.18 -0.39 -16.55
N ILE A 124 0.10 -0.59 -15.79
CA ILE A 124 -0.22 -1.85 -15.14
C ILE A 124 -1.64 -2.24 -15.54
N ALA A 125 -1.83 -3.51 -15.89
CA ALA A 125 -3.16 -4.06 -16.15
C ALA A 125 -4.04 -3.99 -14.89
N LEU A 126 -5.34 -3.77 -15.10
CA LEU A 126 -6.31 -3.58 -14.01
C LEU A 126 -6.34 -4.75 -13.01
N GLY A 127 -6.32 -5.99 -13.51
CA GLY A 127 -6.36 -7.19 -12.65
C GLY A 127 -5.23 -7.25 -11.62
N PRO A 128 -3.95 -7.26 -12.04
CA PRO A 128 -2.81 -7.20 -11.12
C PRO A 128 -2.85 -6.00 -10.18
N LEU A 129 -3.26 -4.83 -10.67
CA LEU A 129 -3.36 -3.63 -9.83
C LEU A 129 -4.38 -3.83 -8.71
N VAL A 130 -5.58 -4.32 -9.02
CA VAL A 130 -6.62 -4.63 -8.02
C VAL A 130 -6.19 -5.75 -7.07
N GLN A 131 -5.45 -6.74 -7.57
CA GLN A 131 -4.86 -7.79 -6.73
C GLN A 131 -3.89 -7.20 -5.69
N MET A 132 -3.01 -6.28 -6.10
CA MET A 132 -2.10 -5.60 -5.17
C MET A 132 -2.84 -4.79 -4.11
N ILE A 133 -3.85 -4.01 -4.52
CA ILE A 133 -4.63 -3.19 -3.58
C ILE A 133 -5.36 -4.08 -2.56
N THR A 134 -5.94 -5.18 -3.01
CA THR A 134 -6.73 -6.08 -2.13
C THR A 134 -5.89 -6.98 -1.23
N GLN A 135 -4.57 -7.04 -1.44
CA GLN A 135 -3.63 -7.63 -0.48
C GLN A 135 -3.42 -6.73 0.74
N GLY A 136 -3.47 -5.41 0.56
CA GLY A 136 -3.42 -4.45 1.65
C GLY A 136 -4.79 -4.14 2.26
N ASP A 137 -4.79 -3.19 3.18
CA ASP A 137 -6.00 -2.68 3.80
C ASP A 137 -6.56 -1.45 3.07
N TRP A 138 -7.86 -1.24 3.25
CA TRP A 138 -8.59 -0.17 2.56
C TRP A 138 -8.03 1.21 2.90
N GLU A 139 -7.54 1.41 4.13
CA GLU A 139 -6.99 2.69 4.57
C GLU A 139 -5.81 3.15 3.69
N ILE A 140 -5.00 2.23 3.14
CA ILE A 140 -3.88 2.59 2.25
C ILE A 140 -4.41 3.32 1.02
N LEU A 141 -5.39 2.73 0.33
CA LEU A 141 -5.99 3.32 -0.86
C LEU A 141 -6.78 4.58 -0.54
N GLN A 142 -7.56 4.57 0.55
CA GLN A 142 -8.37 5.70 0.97
C GLN A 142 -7.50 6.91 1.35
N ASN A 143 -6.46 6.71 2.16
CA ASN A 143 -5.53 7.77 2.55
C ASN A 143 -4.80 8.33 1.35
N PHE A 144 -4.35 7.47 0.43
CA PHE A 144 -3.76 7.90 -0.83
C PHE A 144 -4.70 8.84 -1.60
N TYR A 145 -5.95 8.43 -1.80
CA TYR A 145 -6.95 9.20 -2.51
C TYR A 145 -7.27 10.53 -1.81
N SER A 146 -7.49 10.52 -0.49
CA SER A 146 -7.74 11.73 0.29
C SER A 146 -6.60 12.74 0.19
N GLN A 147 -5.34 12.28 0.24
CA GLN A 147 -4.17 13.14 0.02
C GLN A 147 -4.12 13.70 -1.41
N GLN A 148 -4.40 12.87 -2.42
CA GLN A 148 -4.40 13.28 -3.82
C GLN A 148 -5.43 14.37 -4.11
N ARG A 149 -6.59 14.34 -3.44
CA ARG A 149 -7.62 15.38 -3.58
C ARG A 149 -7.19 16.74 -3.03
N LEU A 150 -6.35 16.76 -2.00
CA LEU A 150 -5.86 17.99 -1.37
C LEU A 150 -4.70 18.59 -2.18
N LEU A 151 -3.73 17.76 -2.54
CA LEU A 151 -2.57 18.16 -3.32
C LEU A 151 -2.20 17.03 -4.31
N PRO A 152 -2.57 17.16 -5.59
CA PRO A 152 -2.23 16.16 -6.59
C PRO A 152 -0.72 16.01 -6.76
N ASP A 153 -0.21 14.81 -6.51
CA ASP A 153 1.17 14.43 -6.77
C ASP A 153 1.17 13.22 -7.70
N LEU A 154 1.63 13.41 -8.94
CA LEU A 154 1.69 12.38 -9.98
C LEU A 154 3.13 11.92 -10.25
N THR A 155 4.05 12.23 -9.33
CA THR A 155 5.47 11.93 -9.52
C THR A 155 5.79 10.44 -9.34
N PRO A 156 6.88 9.95 -9.95
CA PRO A 156 7.39 8.61 -9.66
C PRO A 156 7.72 8.39 -8.18
N GLN A 157 8.10 9.45 -7.45
CA GLN A 157 8.37 9.34 -6.01
C GLN A 157 7.10 9.03 -5.23
N ARG A 158 5.97 9.68 -5.56
CA ARG A 158 4.67 9.36 -4.96
C ARG A 158 4.24 7.93 -5.27
N ARG A 159 4.38 7.50 -6.53
CA ARG A 159 4.13 6.10 -6.94
C ARG A 159 4.92 5.13 -6.07
N ARG A 160 6.24 5.31 -5.97
CA ARG A 160 7.12 4.43 -5.18
C ARG A 160 6.74 4.42 -3.70
N THR A 161 6.40 5.57 -3.13
CA THR A 161 5.97 5.67 -1.73
C THR A 161 4.73 4.82 -1.48
N LEU A 162 3.74 4.89 -2.37
CA LEU A 162 2.54 4.06 -2.28
C LEU A 162 2.84 2.57 -2.46
N ILE A 163 3.68 2.21 -3.45
CA ILE A 163 4.08 0.81 -3.66
C ILE A 163 4.82 0.26 -2.43
N LEU A 164 5.58 1.09 -1.70
CA LEU A 164 6.21 0.67 -0.44
C LEU A 164 5.21 0.33 0.66
N GLU A 165 4.05 0.99 0.71
CA GLU A 165 2.98 0.61 1.64
C GLU A 165 2.49 -0.80 1.31
N TYR A 166 2.23 -1.10 0.03
CA TYR A 166 1.85 -2.46 -0.39
C TYR A 166 2.98 -3.50 -0.29
N LEU A 167 4.24 -3.07 -0.36
CA LEU A 167 5.37 -3.97 -0.11
C LEU A 167 5.37 -4.42 1.37
N LYS A 168 5.08 -3.51 2.31
CA LYS A 168 4.92 -3.86 3.74
C LYS A 168 3.77 -4.84 3.96
N GLU A 169 2.69 -4.68 3.21
CA GLU A 169 1.58 -5.65 3.13
C GLU A 169 1.92 -6.92 2.34
N ARG A 170 3.21 -7.17 2.11
CA ARG A 170 3.75 -8.36 1.44
C ARG A 170 3.23 -8.60 0.03
N SER A 171 2.90 -7.53 -0.71
CA SER A 171 2.42 -7.67 -2.10
C SER A 171 3.53 -8.14 -3.06
N PRO A 172 3.35 -9.28 -3.76
CA PRO A 172 4.29 -9.73 -4.80
C PRO A 172 4.38 -8.78 -5.99
N LEU A 173 3.28 -8.11 -6.35
CA LEU A 173 3.30 -7.13 -7.44
C LEU A 173 4.17 -5.92 -7.08
N ALA A 174 4.10 -5.44 -5.83
CA ALA A 174 4.95 -4.37 -5.35
C ALA A 174 6.44 -4.75 -5.47
N ALA A 175 6.80 -5.96 -5.03
CA ALA A 175 8.16 -6.47 -5.16
C ALA A 175 8.61 -6.58 -6.62
N ARG A 176 7.76 -7.13 -7.48
CA ARG A 176 8.01 -7.21 -8.93
C ARG A 176 8.30 -5.85 -9.54
N ILE A 177 7.50 -4.83 -9.23
CA ILE A 177 7.69 -3.48 -9.77
C ILE A 177 9.06 -2.92 -9.36
N PHE A 178 9.46 -3.09 -8.10
CA PHE A 178 10.75 -2.62 -7.61
C PHE A 178 11.95 -3.33 -8.26
N ILE A 179 11.80 -4.59 -8.63
CA ILE A 179 12.86 -5.38 -9.28
C ILE A 179 12.90 -5.10 -10.79
N GLU A 180 11.76 -5.09 -11.46
CA GLU A 180 11.70 -5.01 -12.93
C GLU A 180 11.79 -3.58 -13.46
N ALA A 181 11.13 -2.62 -12.80
CA ALA A 181 10.98 -1.26 -13.32
C ALA A 181 11.77 -0.21 -12.53
N ASP A 182 11.98 -0.41 -11.23
CA ASP A 182 12.62 0.55 -10.33
C ASP A 182 13.94 0.03 -9.71
N ALA A 183 14.62 -0.93 -10.35
CA ALA A 183 15.85 -1.57 -9.84
C ALA A 183 16.94 -0.61 -9.35
N ASP A 184 17.21 0.47 -10.11
CA ASP A 184 18.21 1.48 -9.74
C ASP A 184 17.83 2.22 -8.46
N PHE A 185 16.57 2.62 -8.34
CA PHE A 185 16.03 3.20 -7.12
C PHE A 185 16.12 2.20 -5.97
N SER A 186 15.68 0.96 -6.20
CA SER A 186 15.66 -0.11 -5.20
C SER A 186 17.03 -0.33 -4.59
N SER A 187 18.05 -0.58 -5.43
CA SER A 187 19.42 -0.84 -5.00
C SER A 187 20.06 0.31 -4.24
N LYS A 188 19.66 1.56 -4.48
CA LYS A 188 20.26 2.76 -3.89
C LYS A 188 19.52 3.33 -2.69
N ARG A 189 18.21 3.14 -2.60
CA ARG A 189 17.33 3.89 -1.67
C ARG A 189 16.57 3.04 -0.68
N LEU A 190 16.32 1.77 -0.97
CA LEU A 190 15.62 0.89 -0.04
C LEU A 190 16.55 0.47 1.11
N SER A 191 15.99 0.13 2.26
CA SER A 191 16.74 -0.47 3.38
C SER A 191 17.10 -1.92 3.10
N ASP A 192 18.03 -2.50 3.85
CA ASP A 192 18.37 -3.92 3.71
C ASP A 192 17.16 -4.84 3.97
N GLU A 193 16.32 -4.50 4.95
CA GLU A 193 15.05 -5.19 5.23
C GLU A 193 14.13 -5.21 4.00
N GLN A 194 13.96 -4.06 3.35
CA GLN A 194 13.14 -3.95 2.15
C GLN A 194 13.72 -4.75 0.99
N ILE A 195 15.04 -4.73 0.79
CA ILE A 195 15.71 -5.52 -0.24
C ILE A 195 15.50 -7.03 -0.02
N LEU A 196 15.63 -7.51 1.22
CA LEU A 196 15.35 -8.91 1.56
C LEU A 196 13.89 -9.27 1.26
N LEU A 197 12.96 -8.38 1.61
CA LEU A 197 11.54 -8.56 1.32
C LEU A 197 11.25 -8.63 -0.19
N LEU A 198 11.98 -7.88 -1.04
CA LEU A 198 11.89 -8.00 -2.49
C LEU A 198 12.26 -9.42 -2.96
N PHE A 199 13.36 -9.98 -2.47
CA PHE A 199 13.78 -11.35 -2.83
C PHE A 199 12.79 -12.42 -2.36
N ASP A 200 12.17 -12.21 -1.20
CA ASP A 200 11.22 -13.17 -0.64
C ASP A 200 9.88 -13.19 -1.37
N LEU A 201 9.42 -12.02 -1.83
CA LEU A 201 8.13 -11.86 -2.51
C LEU A 201 8.21 -12.07 -4.03
N TYR A 202 9.42 -12.12 -4.59
CA TYR A 202 9.66 -12.37 -6.01
C TYR A 202 10.73 -13.48 -6.19
N PRO A 203 10.40 -14.74 -5.83
CA PRO A 203 11.35 -15.85 -5.86
C PRO A 203 11.58 -16.45 -7.25
N ALA A 204 10.86 -15.99 -8.28
CA ALA A 204 10.94 -16.54 -9.62
C ALA A 204 12.32 -16.25 -10.23
N GLN A 205 12.99 -17.31 -10.72
CA GLN A 205 14.29 -17.20 -11.37
C GLN A 205 14.16 -16.56 -12.76
N THR A 206 14.01 -15.24 -12.79
CA THR A 206 13.88 -14.45 -14.02
C THR A 206 15.17 -13.71 -14.32
N SER A 207 15.36 -13.33 -15.59
CA SER A 207 16.49 -12.49 -15.99
C SER A 207 16.52 -11.15 -15.25
N PHE A 208 15.35 -10.60 -14.90
CA PHE A 208 15.23 -9.39 -14.08
C PHE A 208 15.76 -9.60 -12.66
N LEU A 209 15.37 -10.70 -12.01
CA LEU A 209 15.86 -11.03 -10.67
C LEU A 209 17.37 -11.26 -10.67
N GLU A 210 17.90 -11.95 -11.68
CA GLU A 210 19.34 -12.17 -11.82
C GLU A 210 20.11 -10.86 -12.04
N ALA A 211 19.59 -9.95 -12.88
CA ALA A 211 20.18 -8.64 -13.10
C ALA A 211 20.18 -7.81 -11.80
N PHE A 212 19.05 -7.83 -11.08
CA PHE A 212 18.92 -7.16 -9.79
C PHE A 212 19.88 -7.73 -8.75
N ALA A 213 19.99 -9.05 -8.62
CA ALA A 213 20.92 -9.71 -7.70
C ALA A 213 22.38 -9.32 -7.99
N LYS A 214 22.80 -9.28 -9.26
CA LYS A 214 24.14 -8.80 -9.66
C LYS A 214 24.37 -7.34 -9.25
N GLN A 215 23.36 -6.49 -9.39
CA GLN A 215 23.44 -5.09 -8.97
C GLN A 215 23.55 -4.96 -7.44
N ILE A 216 22.88 -5.83 -6.69
CA ILE A 216 22.96 -5.85 -5.22
C ILE A 216 24.37 -6.27 -4.75
N LEU A 217 24.99 -7.25 -5.41
CA LEU A 217 26.34 -7.72 -5.06
C LEU A 217 27.44 -6.65 -5.20
N ILE A 218 27.21 -5.59 -5.99
CA ILE A 218 28.15 -4.46 -6.12
C ILE A 218 27.73 -3.23 -5.31
N SER A 219 26.73 -3.36 -4.44
CA SER A 219 26.15 -2.26 -3.67
C SER A 219 26.56 -2.32 -2.18
N PRO A 220 26.68 -1.17 -1.49
CA PRO A 220 27.13 -1.08 -0.10
C PRO A 220 26.04 -1.53 0.88
N ARG A 221 25.85 -2.85 0.96
CA ARG A 221 24.79 -3.55 1.70
C ARG A 221 25.37 -4.55 2.70
N SER A 222 24.57 -4.97 3.68
CA SER A 222 25.01 -5.96 4.65
C SER A 222 25.25 -7.36 4.04
N ASP A 223 26.00 -8.17 4.79
CA ASP A 223 26.24 -9.58 4.47
C ASP A 223 24.96 -10.39 4.27
N SER A 224 23.90 -10.05 4.99
CA SER A 224 22.61 -10.75 4.88
C SER A 224 22.00 -10.59 3.48
N VAL A 225 21.98 -9.35 2.99
CA VAL A 225 21.52 -9.00 1.64
C VAL A 225 22.41 -9.63 0.58
N TRP A 226 23.72 -9.60 0.78
CA TRP A 226 24.68 -10.22 -0.14
C TRP A 226 24.54 -11.74 -0.23
N LYS A 227 24.41 -12.42 0.92
CA LYS A 227 24.13 -13.86 0.97
C LYS A 227 22.84 -14.19 0.23
N ARG A 228 21.78 -13.41 0.43
CA ARG A 228 20.51 -13.60 -0.28
C ARG A 228 20.69 -13.43 -1.79
N ALA A 229 21.29 -12.34 -2.24
CA ALA A 229 21.53 -12.09 -3.67
C ALA A 229 22.42 -13.16 -4.32
N SER A 230 23.47 -13.61 -3.63
CA SER A 230 24.35 -14.68 -4.12
C SER A 230 23.59 -16.01 -4.26
N SER A 231 22.79 -16.37 -3.26
CA SER A 231 21.97 -17.59 -3.29
C SER A 231 21.00 -17.60 -4.48
N THR A 232 20.42 -16.44 -4.81
CA THR A 232 19.53 -16.25 -5.95
C THR A 232 20.24 -16.50 -7.29
N LEU A 233 21.55 -16.26 -7.39
CA LEU A 233 22.32 -16.54 -8.60
C LEU A 233 22.80 -18.00 -8.70
N GLY A 234 22.50 -18.85 -7.71
CA GLY A 234 23.02 -20.22 -7.62
C GLY A 234 24.55 -20.27 -7.46
N LYS A 235 25.18 -19.14 -7.10
CA LYS A 235 26.62 -19.02 -6.90
C LYS A 235 26.90 -18.86 -5.40
N ALA A 236 27.84 -19.64 -4.87
CA ALA A 236 28.45 -19.32 -3.58
C ALA A 236 29.12 -17.94 -3.70
N LEU A 237 29.11 -17.14 -2.61
CA LEU A 237 29.71 -15.79 -2.64
C LEU A 237 31.12 -15.89 -3.22
N PRO A 238 31.52 -15.04 -4.19
CA PRO A 238 32.92 -14.87 -4.47
C PRO A 238 33.59 -14.34 -3.20
N SER A 239 34.37 -15.20 -2.56
CA SER A 239 35.13 -14.90 -1.34
C SER A 239 36.18 -13.79 -1.54
N SER A 240 36.31 -13.24 -2.75
CA SER A 240 37.24 -12.16 -3.10
C SER A 240 36.59 -10.78 -3.22
N GLU A 241 35.26 -10.65 -3.06
CA GLU A 241 34.56 -9.37 -3.17
C GLU A 241 33.75 -9.01 -1.92
N GLN A 242 33.80 -9.81 -0.84
CA GLN A 242 33.33 -9.37 0.49
C GLN A 242 33.91 -7.98 0.75
N PRO A 243 33.15 -7.03 1.34
CA PRO A 243 33.77 -5.81 1.81
C PRO A 243 34.81 -6.29 2.82
N GLU A 244 36.09 -6.25 2.43
CA GLU A 244 37.17 -6.44 3.38
C GLU A 244 36.84 -5.52 4.54
N GLU A 245 36.89 -6.08 5.74
CA GLU A 245 36.75 -5.37 6.99
C GLU A 245 37.86 -4.33 7.06
N ILE A 246 37.66 -3.21 6.39
CA ILE A 246 38.50 -2.04 6.48
C ILE A 246 37.56 -1.03 7.08
N LEU A 247 37.69 -0.77 8.37
CA LEU A 247 38.16 0.51 8.85
C LEU A 247 38.69 0.35 10.28
N LYS A 248 39.81 1.03 10.54
CA LYS A 248 40.38 1.21 11.86
C LYS A 248 39.37 1.95 12.75
N ALA A 249 39.44 1.72 14.05
CA ALA A 249 38.60 2.40 15.03
C ALA A 249 38.67 3.94 14.86
N ASP A 250 37.50 4.60 14.88
CA ASP A 250 37.28 6.05 14.92
C ASP A 250 37.35 6.90 13.62
N ASP A 251 37.28 6.30 12.42
CA ASP A 251 37.21 7.13 11.21
C ASP A 251 35.86 7.87 11.06
N THR A 252 35.95 9.18 10.82
CA THR A 252 34.82 10.06 10.49
C THR A 252 34.92 10.59 9.07
N TYR A 253 33.78 10.91 8.46
CA TYR A 253 33.70 11.51 7.12
C TYR A 253 32.92 12.82 7.15
N THR A 254 33.51 13.88 6.58
CA THR A 254 32.83 15.17 6.39
C THR A 254 32.08 15.17 5.07
N VAL A 255 30.75 15.28 5.13
CA VAL A 255 29.86 15.30 3.96
C VAL A 255 30.20 16.47 3.03
N GLN A 256 30.40 16.16 1.75
CA GLN A 256 30.64 17.14 0.69
C GLN A 256 29.35 17.46 -0.08
N GLU A 257 29.36 18.56 -0.83
CA GLU A 257 28.24 18.90 -1.70
C GLU A 257 28.01 17.82 -2.76
N GLY A 258 26.76 17.37 -2.89
CA GLY A 258 26.39 16.29 -3.82
C GLY A 258 26.63 14.87 -3.32
N ASP A 259 27.11 14.70 -2.08
CA ASP A 259 27.21 13.38 -1.45
C ASP A 259 25.83 12.79 -1.12
N SER A 260 25.79 11.46 -1.09
CA SER A 260 24.67 10.69 -0.57
C SER A 260 25.18 9.57 0.31
N LEU A 261 24.35 9.06 1.23
CA LEU A 261 24.73 7.93 2.08
C LEU A 261 25.25 6.76 1.25
N TRP A 262 24.62 6.47 0.11
CA TRP A 262 25.05 5.42 -0.80
C TRP A 262 26.46 5.67 -1.39
N LYS A 263 26.76 6.90 -1.84
CA LYS A 263 28.08 7.25 -2.38
C LYS A 263 29.16 7.14 -1.30
N ILE A 264 28.86 7.65 -0.10
CA ILE A 264 29.78 7.63 1.04
C ILE A 264 30.03 6.18 1.48
N ALA A 265 28.97 5.39 1.67
CA ALA A 265 29.07 3.99 2.07
C ALA A 265 29.96 3.21 1.10
N ARG A 266 29.74 3.39 -0.21
CA ARG A 266 30.57 2.76 -1.26
C ARG A 266 32.02 3.23 -1.22
N LYS A 267 32.26 4.55 -1.07
CA LYS A 267 33.60 5.15 -1.03
C LYS A 267 34.39 4.69 0.21
N CYS A 268 33.70 4.57 1.34
CA CYS A 268 34.28 4.25 2.65
C CYS A 268 34.18 2.76 3.00
N ARG A 269 33.75 1.89 2.06
CA ARG A 269 33.59 0.44 2.26
C ARG A 269 32.76 0.08 3.50
N THR A 270 31.71 0.84 3.77
CA THR A 270 30.73 0.57 4.84
C THR A 270 29.34 0.38 4.22
N THR A 271 28.31 0.18 5.03
CA THR A 271 26.92 0.02 4.56
C THR A 271 26.09 1.27 4.85
N VAL A 272 25.04 1.48 4.07
CA VAL A 272 24.11 2.60 4.31
C VAL A 272 23.43 2.47 5.68
N ASP A 273 23.04 1.27 6.06
CA ASP A 273 22.36 1.03 7.33
C ASP A 273 23.31 1.21 8.53
N ALA A 274 24.58 0.77 8.41
CA ALA A 274 25.59 1.06 9.43
C ALA A 274 25.84 2.57 9.59
N LEU A 275 25.89 3.33 8.48
CA LEU A 275 26.00 4.79 8.55
C LEU A 275 24.79 5.42 9.26
N LYS A 276 23.58 4.93 8.99
CA LYS A 276 22.37 5.45 9.63
C LYS A 276 22.35 5.16 11.12
N GLU A 277 22.64 3.91 11.50
CA GLU A 277 22.66 3.47 12.89
C GLU A 277 23.70 4.24 13.70
N SER A 278 24.93 4.34 13.19
CA SER A 278 26.06 5.02 13.87
C SER A 278 25.83 6.52 14.10
N ASN A 279 24.95 7.13 13.31
CA ASN A 279 24.70 8.56 13.30
C ASN A 279 23.26 8.91 13.68
N HIS A 280 22.46 7.94 14.13
CA HIS A 280 21.04 8.09 14.46
C HIS A 280 20.24 8.81 13.37
N LEU A 281 20.51 8.49 12.10
CA LEU A 281 19.84 9.11 10.96
C LEU A 281 18.54 8.37 10.64
N GLU A 282 17.42 9.06 10.82
CA GLU A 282 16.10 8.56 10.41
C GLU A 282 15.83 8.75 8.89
N SER A 283 16.65 9.56 8.21
CA SER A 283 16.47 9.89 6.80
C SER A 283 17.78 9.92 6.01
N ASP A 284 17.67 9.84 4.68
CA ASP A 284 18.80 9.98 3.76
C ASP A 284 19.30 11.43 3.60
N ARG A 285 18.73 12.39 4.35
CA ARG A 285 19.06 13.81 4.18
C ARG A 285 20.40 14.10 4.82
N LEU A 286 21.37 14.48 3.99
CA LEU A 286 22.68 14.95 4.42
C LEU A 286 22.81 16.45 4.18
N ARG A 287 23.59 17.12 5.04
CA ARG A 287 23.98 18.52 4.87
C ARG A 287 25.48 18.60 4.63
N PRO A 288 25.96 19.45 3.72
CA PRO A 288 27.40 19.72 3.61
C PRO A 288 28.00 20.08 4.97
N ASN A 289 29.22 19.64 5.22
CA ASN A 289 29.96 19.76 6.48
C ASN A 289 29.41 18.97 7.67
N MET A 290 28.39 18.14 7.48
CA MET A 290 27.98 17.17 8.50
C MET A 290 29.06 16.11 8.67
N ILE A 291 29.42 15.78 9.92
CA ILE A 291 30.42 14.76 10.24
C ILE A 291 29.68 13.45 10.50
N LEU A 292 30.02 12.40 9.75
CA LEU A 292 29.49 11.04 9.89
C LEU A 292 30.52 10.14 10.57
N LYS A 293 30.09 9.38 11.57
CA LYS A 293 30.81 8.22 12.10
C LYS A 293 30.69 7.07 11.11
N LEU A 294 31.82 6.49 10.70
CA LEU A 294 31.85 5.41 9.71
C LEU A 294 31.77 4.01 10.32
N THR A 295 31.97 3.90 11.64
CA THR A 295 31.98 2.63 12.37
C THR A 295 30.73 2.48 13.25
N PRO A 296 30.10 1.29 13.27
CA PRO A 296 28.98 1.00 14.15
C PRO A 296 29.42 1.13 15.63
N PRO A 297 28.52 1.59 16.53
CA PRO A 297 28.83 1.65 17.95
C PRO A 297 29.18 0.24 18.44
N ARG A 298 30.27 0.12 19.21
CA ARG A 298 30.62 -1.14 19.88
C ARG A 298 29.47 -1.48 20.85
N SER A 299 28.78 -2.58 20.60
CA SER A 299 27.81 -3.19 21.51
C SER A 299 28.51 -3.92 22.66
#